data_AF-A0A2E7SAZ2-F1
#
_entry.id   AF-A0A2E7SAZ2-F1
#
_cell.length_a   1.000
_cell.length_b   1.000
_cell.length_c   1.000
_cell.angle_alpha   90.00
_cell.angle_beta   90.00
_cell.angle_gamma   90.00
#
_symmetry.space_group_name_H-M   'P 1'
#
loop_
_entity.id
_entity.type
_entity.pdbx_description
1 polymer ?
#
loop_
_entity_poly.entity_id
_entity_poly.type
_entity_poly.pdbx_seq_one_letter_code
_entity_poly.pdbx_strand_id
1 'polypeptide(L)'
;MSQFTLTALRSSLDRHDVRVSDPDGFMPAAVMILLYEKDGEYCVLLNKRSELVEHHKGEMSFPGGAKDPTDMDFLDTALRETEEEMGISRSDITVLGQLDDIITRSDFVVKVYVGTIPYPYKFHPSEIEIAEVVEAPINHLLDPQNIRYESRWTNGESITTVSYAYQDYLVFGATAKILQQLLNVVEEG
;
A
#
# COMPACT_ATOMS: atom_id res chain seq x y z
N MET A 1 13.53 -21.38 -1.55
CA MET A 1 12.61 -20.24 -1.64
C MET A 1 12.73 -19.73 -3.06
N SER A 2 11.63 -19.59 -3.80
CA SER A 2 11.69 -18.98 -5.13
C SER A 2 12.19 -17.54 -4.95
N GLN A 3 12.98 -17.04 -5.89
CA GLN A 3 13.39 -15.63 -5.87
C GLN A 3 12.21 -14.81 -6.38
N PHE A 4 11.77 -13.82 -5.61
CA PHE A 4 10.69 -12.92 -6.02
C PHE A 4 11.01 -12.26 -7.38
N THR A 5 10.03 -12.21 -8.27
CA THR A 5 10.14 -11.51 -9.56
C THR A 5 8.84 -10.78 -9.89
N LEU A 6 8.93 -9.65 -10.62
CA LEU A 6 7.76 -8.93 -11.12
C LEU A 6 6.88 -9.78 -12.05
N THR A 7 7.48 -10.70 -12.80
CA THR A 7 6.73 -11.62 -13.68
C THR A 7 5.87 -12.59 -12.88
N ALA A 8 6.40 -13.14 -11.79
CA ALA A 8 5.64 -14.01 -10.90
C ALA A 8 4.52 -13.22 -10.20
N LEU A 9 4.84 -12.03 -9.67
CA LEU A 9 3.85 -11.14 -9.05
C LEU A 9 2.70 -10.80 -10.01
N ARG A 10 3.01 -10.34 -11.22
CA ARG A 10 2.02 -10.04 -12.25
C ARG A 10 1.15 -11.26 -12.56
N SER A 11 1.78 -12.43 -12.70
CA SER A 11 1.04 -13.66 -12.98
C SER A 11 0.09 -14.03 -11.84
N SER A 12 0.48 -13.82 -10.58
CA SER A 12 -0.39 -14.06 -9.42
C SER A 12 -1.52 -13.03 -9.33
N LEU A 13 -1.24 -11.74 -9.59
CA LEU A 13 -2.24 -10.69 -9.67
C LEU A 13 -3.25 -10.91 -10.81
N ASP A 14 -2.81 -11.37 -11.99
CA ASP A 14 -3.69 -11.66 -13.14
C ASP A 14 -4.67 -12.82 -12.84
N ARG A 15 -4.31 -13.72 -11.90
CA ARG A 15 -5.18 -14.82 -11.44
C ARG A 15 -6.02 -14.45 -10.22
N HIS A 16 -5.75 -13.30 -9.59
CA HIS A 16 -6.42 -12.85 -8.38
C HIS A 16 -7.80 -12.30 -8.74
N ASP A 17 -8.85 -12.98 -8.27
CA ASP A 17 -10.22 -12.50 -8.45
C ASP A 17 -10.52 -11.42 -7.40
N VAL A 18 -10.41 -10.16 -7.81
CA VAL A 18 -10.50 -9.00 -6.92
C VAL A 18 -11.86 -8.95 -6.24
N ARG A 19 -11.85 -9.00 -4.90
CA ARG A 19 -13.06 -8.79 -4.11
C ARG A 19 -13.38 -7.31 -4.02
N VAL A 20 -14.40 -6.93 -4.77
CA VAL A 20 -14.94 -5.57 -4.80
C VAL A 20 -15.89 -5.34 -3.62
N SER A 21 -15.72 -4.20 -2.96
CA SER A 21 -16.60 -3.67 -1.93
C SER A 21 -17.23 -2.35 -2.41
N ASP A 22 -18.52 -2.17 -2.15
CA ASP A 22 -19.24 -0.92 -2.40
C ASP A 22 -20.28 -0.68 -1.29
N PRO A 23 -19.83 -0.46 -0.04
CA PRO A 23 -20.75 -0.24 1.08
C PRO A 23 -21.34 1.17 1.04
N ASP A 24 -22.65 1.27 1.29
CA ASP A 24 -23.36 2.54 1.37
C ASP A 24 -22.75 3.47 2.45
N GLY A 25 -22.52 4.73 2.08
CA GLY A 25 -22.06 5.78 3.00
C GLY A 25 -20.55 5.81 3.26
N PHE A 26 -19.77 4.93 2.64
CA PHE A 26 -18.31 4.95 2.74
C PHE A 26 -17.71 5.90 1.71
N MET A 27 -16.63 6.58 2.08
CA MET A 27 -15.89 7.46 1.20
C MET A 27 -15.03 6.63 0.22
N PRO A 28 -15.19 6.80 -1.10
CA PRO A 28 -14.34 6.15 -2.09
C PRO A 28 -12.90 6.67 -2.02
N ALA A 29 -11.93 5.77 -2.02
CA ALA A 29 -10.51 6.08 -2.06
C ALA A 29 -9.72 5.06 -2.91
N ALA A 30 -8.51 5.41 -3.28
CA ALA A 30 -7.59 4.51 -3.96
C ALA A 30 -6.15 4.73 -3.51
N VAL A 31 -5.36 3.66 -3.51
CA VAL A 31 -3.93 3.68 -3.18
C VAL A 31 -3.10 2.96 -4.24
N MET A 32 -1.83 3.34 -4.35
CA MET A 32 -0.84 2.70 -5.21
C MET A 32 0.26 2.05 -4.38
N ILE A 33 0.38 0.73 -4.48
CA ILE A 33 1.56 0.01 -4.02
C ILE A 33 2.60 0.07 -5.14
N LEU A 34 3.77 0.64 -4.87
CA LEU A 34 4.89 0.62 -5.81
C LEU A 34 5.97 -0.33 -5.31
N LEU A 35 6.40 -1.24 -6.18
CA LEU A 35 7.55 -2.11 -5.96
C LEU A 35 8.62 -1.89 -7.02
N TYR A 36 9.88 -1.90 -6.62
CA TYR A 36 11.01 -1.84 -7.57
C TYR A 36 12.25 -2.49 -6.98
N GLU A 37 13.14 -2.94 -7.85
CA GLU A 37 14.41 -3.54 -7.47
C GLU A 37 15.44 -2.46 -7.15
N LYS A 38 15.87 -2.41 -5.89
CA LYS A 38 16.90 -1.53 -5.37
C LYS A 38 18.09 -2.36 -4.94
N ASP A 39 19.23 -2.15 -5.58
CA ASP A 39 20.51 -2.80 -5.22
C ASP A 39 20.43 -4.35 -5.12
N GLY A 40 19.58 -4.98 -5.95
CA GLY A 40 19.39 -6.44 -6.01
C GLY A 40 18.29 -7.00 -5.11
N GLU A 41 17.55 -6.15 -4.41
CA GLU A 41 16.41 -6.53 -3.56
C GLU A 41 15.17 -5.72 -3.92
N TYR A 42 14.00 -6.35 -3.92
CA TYR A 42 12.75 -5.61 -4.17
C TYR A 42 12.25 -4.94 -2.90
N CYS A 43 11.95 -3.64 -3.02
CA CYS A 43 11.38 -2.83 -1.96
C CYS A 43 9.94 -2.47 -2.28
N VAL A 44 9.13 -2.34 -1.23
CA VAL A 44 7.81 -1.71 -1.25
C VAL A 44 7.97 -0.24 -0.83
N LEU A 45 7.43 0.67 -1.62
CA LEU A 45 7.41 2.08 -1.28
C LEU A 45 6.28 2.39 -0.30
N LEU A 46 6.64 2.95 0.85
CA LEU A 46 5.75 3.52 1.84
C LEU A 46 6.12 4.98 2.05
N ASN A 47 5.22 5.72 2.69
CA ASN A 47 5.49 7.06 3.17
C ASN A 47 5.08 7.19 4.64
N LYS A 48 5.78 8.05 5.36
CA LYS A 48 5.35 8.51 6.68
C LYS A 48 4.62 9.82 6.50
N ARG A 49 3.35 9.85 6.91
CA ARG A 49 2.54 11.07 6.86
C ARG A 49 3.13 12.13 7.77
N SER A 50 3.06 13.39 7.34
CA SER A 50 3.54 14.53 8.13
C SER A 50 2.69 14.74 9.39
N GLU A 51 3.13 15.66 10.25
CA GLU A 51 2.34 16.11 11.40
C GLU A 51 1.34 17.23 11.04
N LEU A 52 1.37 17.70 9.79
CA LEU A 52 0.57 18.82 9.29
C LEU A 52 -0.78 18.37 8.73
N VAL A 53 -0.91 17.12 8.30
CA VAL A 53 -2.16 16.56 7.76
C VAL A 53 -3.24 16.44 8.84
N GLU A 54 -4.52 16.53 8.47
CA GLU A 54 -5.61 16.50 9.46
C GLU A 54 -5.82 15.13 10.12
N HIS A 55 -5.53 14.06 9.38
CA HIS A 55 -5.77 12.68 9.78
C HIS A 55 -4.53 11.80 9.66
N HIS A 56 -4.42 10.80 10.55
CA HIS A 56 -3.37 9.77 10.50
C HIS A 56 -1.94 10.32 10.55
N LYS A 57 -1.71 11.36 11.35
CA LYS A 57 -0.40 12.01 11.52
C LYS A 57 0.68 11.01 11.93
N GLY A 58 1.80 11.02 11.24
CA GLY A 58 2.94 10.15 11.52
C GLY A 58 2.73 8.66 11.21
N GLU A 59 1.55 8.26 10.72
CA GLU A 59 1.27 6.88 10.33
C GLU A 59 1.99 6.51 9.02
N MET A 60 2.28 5.22 8.86
CA MET A 60 2.82 4.68 7.61
C MET A 60 1.68 4.37 6.64
N SER A 61 1.80 4.88 5.41
CA SER A 61 0.81 4.68 4.35
C SER A 61 1.43 4.38 3.01
N PHE A 62 0.60 3.85 2.11
CA PHE A 62 0.86 3.90 0.68
C PHE A 62 0.44 5.27 0.14
N PRO A 63 1.05 5.74 -0.97
CA PRO A 63 0.53 6.89 -1.68
C PRO A 63 -0.93 6.66 -2.10
N GLY A 64 -1.78 7.66 -1.88
CA GLY A 64 -3.20 7.53 -2.18
C GLY A 64 -4.11 8.39 -1.30
N GLY A 65 -5.38 8.44 -1.68
CA GLY A 65 -6.33 9.38 -1.11
C GLY A 65 -7.76 9.15 -1.56
N ALA A 66 -8.63 10.09 -1.20
CA ALA A 66 -10.02 10.08 -1.58
C ALA A 66 -10.18 10.33 -3.08
N LYS A 67 -11.21 9.72 -3.68
CA LYS A 67 -11.54 9.96 -5.08
C LYS A 67 -12.05 11.40 -5.25
N ASP A 68 -11.42 12.16 -6.14
CA ASP A 68 -11.88 13.47 -6.55
C ASP A 68 -13.01 13.35 -7.61
N PRO A 69 -13.98 14.28 -7.65
CA PRO A 69 -15.01 14.29 -8.70
C PRO A 69 -14.45 14.39 -10.12
N THR A 70 -13.24 14.92 -10.30
CA THR A 70 -12.56 15.06 -11.58
C THR A 70 -11.79 13.80 -12.01
N ASP A 71 -11.52 12.87 -11.09
CA ASP A 71 -10.84 11.61 -11.39
C ASP A 71 -11.72 10.74 -12.30
N MET A 72 -11.15 10.26 -13.42
CA MET A 72 -11.88 9.45 -14.40
C MET A 72 -12.35 8.11 -13.81
N ASP A 73 -11.48 7.49 -13.02
CA ASP A 73 -11.73 6.24 -12.30
C ASP A 73 -10.82 6.17 -11.06
N PHE A 74 -10.86 5.05 -10.34
CA PHE A 74 -10.05 4.85 -9.13
C PHE A 74 -8.56 4.66 -9.42
N LEU A 75 -8.18 4.22 -10.63
CA LEU A 75 -6.77 4.14 -11.00
C LEU A 75 -6.21 5.55 -11.21
N ASP A 76 -6.98 6.43 -11.86
CA ASP A 76 -6.63 7.85 -12.01
C ASP A 76 -6.48 8.53 -10.65
N THR A 77 -7.35 8.24 -9.68
CA THR A 77 -7.17 8.67 -8.27
C THR A 77 -5.83 8.21 -7.71
N ALA A 78 -5.52 6.91 -7.75
CA ALA A 78 -4.27 6.40 -7.20
C ALA A 78 -3.04 7.00 -7.88
N LEU A 79 -3.08 7.20 -9.20
CA LEU A 79 -2.00 7.82 -9.97
C LEU A 79 -1.82 9.31 -9.66
N ARG A 80 -2.92 10.08 -9.59
CA ARG A 80 -2.90 11.51 -9.23
C ARG A 80 -2.30 11.69 -7.84
N GLU A 81 -2.81 10.98 -6.85
CA GLU A 81 -2.33 11.07 -5.46
C GLU A 81 -0.85 10.69 -5.37
N THR A 82 -0.42 9.64 -6.08
CA THR A 82 1.00 9.23 -6.13
C THR A 82 1.89 10.33 -6.75
N GLU A 83 1.39 11.02 -7.77
CA GLU A 83 2.08 12.13 -8.41
C GLU A 83 2.15 13.35 -7.49
N GLU A 84 1.06 13.71 -6.81
CA GLU A 84 0.96 14.84 -5.90
C GLU A 84 1.77 14.64 -4.60
N GLU A 85 1.65 13.47 -3.96
CA GLU A 85 2.31 13.18 -2.69
C GLU A 85 3.80 12.86 -2.84
N MET A 86 4.19 12.13 -3.90
CA MET A 86 5.54 11.57 -4.03
C MET A 86 6.36 12.19 -5.19
N GLY A 87 5.73 12.96 -6.07
CA GLY A 87 6.36 13.50 -7.28
C GLY A 87 6.73 12.43 -8.30
N ILE A 88 6.02 11.29 -8.30
CA ILE A 88 6.25 10.18 -9.22
C ILE A 88 5.34 10.37 -10.44
N SER A 89 5.93 10.53 -11.62
CA SER A 89 5.16 10.70 -12.85
C SER A 89 4.33 9.45 -13.13
N ARG A 90 3.04 9.63 -13.44
CA ARG A 90 2.15 8.54 -13.86
C ARG A 90 2.67 7.79 -15.10
N SER A 91 3.51 8.43 -15.93
CA SER A 91 4.15 7.79 -17.10
C SER A 91 5.20 6.75 -16.74
N ASP A 92 5.75 6.83 -15.53
CA ASP A 92 6.84 5.95 -15.08
C ASP A 92 6.29 4.73 -14.34
N ILE A 93 5.00 4.74 -14.02
CA ILE A 93 4.32 3.65 -13.31
C ILE A 93 3.81 2.64 -14.33
N THR A 94 4.33 1.41 -14.24
CA THR A 94 3.74 0.26 -14.92
C THR A 94 2.80 -0.45 -13.95
N VAL A 95 1.49 -0.36 -14.20
CA VAL A 95 0.48 -1.06 -13.40
C VAL A 95 0.55 -2.57 -13.66
N LEU A 96 0.64 -3.35 -12.58
CA LEU A 96 0.77 -4.80 -12.60
C LEU A 96 -0.56 -5.51 -12.33
N GLY A 97 -1.46 -4.89 -11.55
CA GLY A 97 -2.75 -5.48 -11.18
C GLY A 97 -3.40 -4.79 -9.99
N GLN A 98 -4.35 -5.49 -9.36
CA GLN A 98 -5.11 -5.01 -8.21
C GLN A 98 -5.19 -6.08 -7.12
N LEU A 99 -5.34 -5.66 -5.87
CA LEU A 99 -5.65 -6.51 -4.71
C LEU A 99 -7.11 -6.31 -4.27
N ASP A 100 -7.57 -7.05 -3.27
CA ASP A 100 -8.92 -6.86 -2.73
C ASP A 100 -9.09 -5.47 -2.11
N ASP A 101 -10.30 -4.93 -2.23
CA ASP A 101 -10.67 -3.67 -1.61
C ASP A 101 -10.51 -3.74 -0.08
N ILE A 102 -10.10 -2.63 0.53
CA ILE A 102 -9.99 -2.49 1.97
C ILE A 102 -11.04 -1.54 2.51
N ILE A 103 -11.87 -2.05 3.43
CA ILE A 103 -12.73 -1.22 4.26
C ILE A 103 -11.93 -0.78 5.50
N THR A 104 -11.81 0.53 5.67
CA THR A 104 -11.10 1.12 6.82
C THR A 104 -12.06 1.34 7.99
N ARG A 105 -11.51 1.65 9.18
CA ARG A 105 -12.30 2.06 10.35
C ARG A 105 -12.74 3.53 10.30
N SER A 106 -12.22 4.29 9.33
CA SER A 106 -12.54 5.69 9.07
C SER A 106 -13.56 5.82 7.94
N ASP A 107 -14.34 4.77 7.71
CA ASP A 107 -15.40 4.70 6.70
C ASP A 107 -14.92 4.97 5.26
N PHE A 108 -13.72 4.52 4.90
CA PHE A 108 -13.26 4.48 3.51
C PHE A 108 -13.41 3.09 2.90
N VAL A 109 -13.74 3.07 1.61
CA VAL A 109 -13.57 1.91 0.73
C VAL A 109 -12.40 2.17 -0.22
N VAL A 110 -11.31 1.45 -0.01
CA VAL A 110 -10.02 1.70 -0.66
C VAL A 110 -9.78 0.67 -1.76
N LYS A 111 -9.71 1.13 -3.01
CA LYS A 111 -9.20 0.35 -4.15
C LYS A 111 -7.68 0.25 -4.07
N VAL A 112 -7.12 -0.94 -4.28
CA VAL A 112 -5.69 -1.19 -4.08
C VAL A 112 -5.04 -1.59 -5.40
N TYR A 113 -4.23 -0.69 -5.96
CA TYR A 113 -3.48 -0.94 -7.19
C TYR A 113 -2.03 -1.32 -6.88
N VAL A 114 -1.45 -2.19 -7.71
CA VAL A 114 -0.05 -2.60 -7.62
C VAL A 114 0.67 -2.20 -8.89
N GLY A 115 1.81 -1.54 -8.75
CA GLY A 115 2.63 -1.06 -9.85
C GLY A 115 4.12 -1.19 -9.58
N THR A 116 4.91 -0.90 -10.61
CA THR A 116 6.37 -0.80 -10.52
C THR A 116 6.86 0.46 -11.19
N ILE A 117 8.03 0.95 -10.75
CA ILE A 117 8.72 2.13 -11.28
C ILE A 117 10.19 1.78 -11.56
N PRO A 118 10.90 2.54 -12.42
CA PRO A 118 12.33 2.35 -12.63
C PRO A 118 13.15 2.72 -11.38
N TYR A 119 14.29 2.06 -11.18
CA TYR A 119 15.30 2.42 -10.19
C TYR A 119 16.63 2.77 -10.89
N PRO A 120 17.37 3.81 -10.44
CA PRO A 120 17.04 4.72 -9.34
C PRO A 120 15.91 5.69 -9.71
N TYR A 121 15.09 6.03 -8.73
CA TYR A 121 14.04 7.06 -8.86
C TYR A 121 14.35 8.26 -7.97
N LYS A 122 14.12 9.47 -8.47
CA LYS A 122 14.27 10.70 -7.69
C LYS A 122 12.90 11.17 -7.23
N PHE A 123 12.55 10.85 -5.99
CA PHE A 123 11.30 11.31 -5.38
C PHE A 123 11.33 12.81 -5.11
N HIS A 124 10.17 13.45 -5.24
CA HIS A 124 9.95 14.86 -4.88
C HIS A 124 8.70 14.92 -4.00
N PRO A 125 8.78 14.41 -2.74
CA PRO A 125 7.61 14.31 -1.89
C PRO A 125 7.08 15.68 -1.49
N SER A 126 5.76 15.78 -1.32
CA SER A 126 5.10 16.96 -0.76
C SER A 126 5.54 17.16 0.68
N GLU A 127 6.22 18.28 0.98
CA GLU A 127 6.66 18.62 2.34
C GLU A 127 5.49 18.81 3.31
N ILE A 128 4.28 19.08 2.79
CA ILE A 128 3.08 19.27 3.60
C ILE A 128 2.52 17.91 4.01
N GLU A 129 2.57 16.91 3.15
CA GLU A 129 1.87 15.64 3.36
C GLU A 129 2.78 14.51 3.82
N ILE A 130 4.02 14.51 3.35
CA ILE A 130 4.97 13.43 3.53
C ILE A 130 6.17 13.93 4.33
N ALA A 131 6.36 13.37 5.53
CA ALA A 131 7.56 13.62 6.33
C ALA A 131 8.75 12.80 5.83
N GLU A 132 8.50 11.60 5.32
CA GLU A 132 9.58 10.68 4.94
C GLU A 132 9.11 9.67 3.89
N VAL A 133 10.01 9.38 2.95
CA VAL A 133 9.87 8.26 1.99
C VAL A 133 10.58 7.05 2.57
N VAL A 134 9.87 5.93 2.68
CA VAL A 134 10.38 4.71 3.31
C VAL A 134 10.34 3.57 2.31
N GLU A 135 11.51 2.97 2.05
CA GLU A 135 11.67 1.88 1.10
C GLU A 135 11.88 0.56 1.87
N ALA A 136 10.80 -0.20 2.07
CA ALA A 136 10.82 -1.40 2.90
C ALA A 136 11.11 -2.67 2.08
N PRO A 137 12.22 -3.39 2.30
CA PRO A 137 12.52 -4.61 1.57
C PRO A 137 11.47 -5.70 1.79
N ILE A 138 11.05 -6.37 0.71
CA ILE A 138 10.05 -7.44 0.78
C ILE A 138 10.51 -8.57 1.71
N ASN A 139 11.79 -8.97 1.66
CA ASN A 139 12.28 -10.06 2.51
C ASN A 139 12.22 -9.69 4.00
N HIS A 140 12.43 -8.40 4.35
CA HIS A 140 12.27 -7.93 5.72
C HIS A 140 10.81 -8.05 6.17
N LEU A 141 9.87 -7.67 5.30
CA LEU A 141 8.44 -7.73 5.57
C LEU A 141 7.90 -9.18 5.64
N LEU A 142 8.57 -10.13 4.99
CA LEU A 142 8.27 -11.56 5.05
C LEU A 142 8.85 -12.28 6.28
N ASP A 143 9.89 -11.72 6.92
CA ASP A 143 10.49 -12.35 8.11
C ASP A 143 9.47 -12.37 9.27
N PRO A 144 9.07 -13.55 9.77
CA PRO A 144 8.10 -13.66 10.86
C PRO A 144 8.50 -12.91 12.14
N GLN A 145 9.78 -12.64 12.36
CA GLN A 145 10.25 -11.85 13.51
C GLN A 145 9.82 -10.39 13.44
N ASN A 146 9.53 -9.88 12.24
CA ASN A 146 9.10 -8.51 12.00
C ASN A 146 7.56 -8.39 11.92
N ILE A 147 6.83 -9.51 12.05
CA ILE A 147 5.37 -9.56 11.95
C ILE A 147 4.77 -9.83 13.33
N ARG A 148 3.83 -9.00 13.73
CA ARG A 148 3.09 -9.17 14.99
C ARG A 148 1.60 -9.28 14.74
N TYR A 149 1.01 -10.32 15.33
CA TYR A 149 -0.44 -10.55 15.36
C TYR A 149 -0.98 -10.25 16.76
N GLU A 150 -2.00 -9.41 16.84
CA GLU A 150 -2.72 -9.12 18.09
C GLU A 150 -4.18 -9.50 17.95
N SER A 151 -4.68 -10.35 18.85
CA SER A 151 -6.10 -10.65 18.94
C SER A 151 -6.74 -9.86 20.07
N ARG A 152 -7.82 -9.14 19.77
CA ARG A 152 -8.62 -8.40 20.75
C ARG A 152 -10.06 -8.87 20.69
N TRP A 153 -10.67 -9.07 21.86
CA TRP A 153 -12.10 -9.34 21.95
C TRP A 153 -12.87 -8.03 21.89
N THR A 154 -13.82 -7.93 20.97
CA THR A 154 -14.68 -6.75 20.78
C THR A 154 -16.07 -7.23 20.41
N ASN A 155 -17.11 -6.76 21.11
CA ASN A 155 -18.51 -7.13 20.87
C ASN A 155 -18.78 -8.65 20.82
N GLY A 156 -18.03 -9.44 21.59
CA GLY A 156 -18.18 -10.90 21.63
C GLY A 156 -17.45 -11.66 20.51
N GLU A 157 -16.73 -10.96 19.63
CA GLU A 157 -15.91 -11.54 18.58
C GLU A 157 -14.42 -11.31 18.83
N SER A 158 -13.57 -12.24 18.41
CA SER A 158 -12.11 -12.07 18.43
C SER A 158 -11.66 -11.47 17.10
N ILE A 159 -11.16 -10.25 17.13
CA ILE A 159 -10.58 -9.57 15.96
C ILE A 159 -9.06 -9.68 16.05
N THR A 160 -8.45 -10.34 15.06
CA THR A 160 -6.99 -10.39 14.91
C THR A 160 -6.53 -9.28 13.97
N THR A 161 -5.57 -8.48 14.41
CA THR A 161 -4.91 -7.44 13.62
C THR A 161 -3.44 -7.78 13.41
N VAL A 162 -2.91 -7.47 12.24
CA VAL A 162 -1.50 -7.61 11.88
C VAL A 162 -0.79 -6.26 11.92
N SER A 163 0.50 -6.29 12.24
CA SER A 163 1.42 -5.14 12.15
C SER A 163 2.81 -5.61 11.73
N TYR A 164 3.55 -4.72 11.07
CA TYR A 164 4.90 -4.97 10.56
C TYR A 164 5.87 -3.97 11.17
N ALA A 165 6.98 -4.44 11.73
CA ALA A 165 8.05 -3.62 12.25
C ALA A 165 9.16 -3.45 11.20
N TYR A 166 9.53 -2.21 10.91
CA TYR A 166 10.63 -1.90 10.00
C TYR A 166 11.38 -0.68 10.52
N GLN A 167 12.68 -0.84 10.84
CA GLN A 167 13.47 0.21 11.51
C GLN A 167 12.74 0.75 12.75
N ASP A 168 12.56 2.07 12.85
CA ASP A 168 11.83 2.72 13.93
C ASP A 168 10.32 2.88 13.64
N TYR A 169 9.83 2.29 12.53
CA TYR A 169 8.44 2.37 12.10
C TYR A 169 7.64 1.12 12.48
N LEU A 170 6.38 1.36 12.82
CA LEU A 170 5.37 0.34 12.95
C LEU A 170 4.30 0.58 11.91
N VAL A 171 4.14 -0.36 10.97
CA VAL A 171 3.04 -0.35 10.01
C VAL A 171 1.87 -1.12 10.59
N PHE A 172 0.71 -0.48 10.72
CA PHE A 172 -0.49 -1.08 11.31
C PHE A 172 -1.75 -0.66 10.53
N GLY A 173 -2.93 -1.10 10.98
CA GLY A 173 -4.20 -0.62 10.44
C GLY A 173 -4.45 -1.07 9.00
N ALA A 174 -5.00 -0.17 8.17
CA ALA A 174 -5.31 -0.46 6.78
C ALA A 174 -4.05 -0.80 5.98
N THR A 175 -2.97 -0.02 6.15
CA THR A 175 -1.68 -0.24 5.48
C THR A 175 -1.13 -1.64 5.75
N ALA A 176 -1.19 -2.11 7.00
CA ALA A 176 -0.73 -3.46 7.34
C ALA A 176 -1.61 -4.57 6.73
N LYS A 177 -2.92 -4.36 6.62
CA LYS A 177 -3.81 -5.30 5.92
C LYS A 177 -3.48 -5.37 4.43
N ILE A 178 -3.21 -4.22 3.80
CA ILE A 178 -2.81 -4.14 2.39
C ILE A 178 -1.45 -4.85 2.20
N LEU A 179 -0.47 -4.61 3.07
CA LEU A 179 0.79 -5.34 3.06
C LEU A 179 0.60 -6.84 3.18
N GLN A 180 -0.24 -7.30 4.10
CA GLN A 180 -0.52 -8.73 4.24
C GLN A 180 -1.09 -9.33 2.95
N GLN A 181 -2.04 -8.65 2.29
CA GLN A 181 -2.54 -9.11 0.99
C GLN A 181 -1.43 -9.22 -0.06
N LEU A 182 -0.62 -8.16 -0.20
CA LEU A 182 0.50 -8.15 -1.14
C LEU A 182 1.47 -9.31 -0.88
N LEU A 183 1.86 -9.51 0.38
CA LEU A 183 2.84 -10.52 0.76
C LEU A 183 2.30 -11.95 0.56
N ASN A 184 1.01 -12.18 0.80
CA ASN A 184 0.39 -13.47 0.46
C ASN A 184 0.47 -13.76 -1.04
N VAL A 185 0.17 -12.77 -1.89
CA VAL A 185 0.28 -12.91 -3.36
C VAL A 185 1.74 -13.14 -3.79
N VAL A 186 2.69 -12.51 -3.10
CA VAL A 186 4.13 -12.71 -3.31
C VAL A 186 4.57 -14.14 -2.96
N GLU A 187 4.08 -14.70 -1.85
CA GLU A 187 4.42 -16.07 -1.43
C GLU A 187 3.76 -17.17 -2.28
N GLU A 188 2.63 -16.87 -2.93
CA GLU A 188 1.92 -17.78 -3.85
C GLU A 188 2.57 -17.89 -5.24
N GLY A 189 3.47 -16.96 -5.60
CA GLY A 189 4.15 -16.86 -6.92
C GLY A 189 5.48 -17.61 -7.02
#